data_AF-A5L8Y1-F1
#
_entry.id   AF-A5L8Y1-F1
#
_cell.length_a   1.000
_cell.length_b   1.000
_cell.length_c   1.000
_cell.angle_alpha   90.00
_cell.angle_beta   90.00
_cell.angle_gamma   90.00
#
_symmetry.space_group_name_H-M   'P 1'
#
loop_
_entity.id
_entity.type
_entity.pdbx_description
1 polymer ?
#
loop_
_entity_poly.entity_id
_entity_poly.type
_entity_poly.pdbx_seq_one_letter_code
_entity_poly.pdbx_strand_id
1 'polypeptide(L)' 'LTVTASTGVTQLKQNESIRSAIKRADKALYEAKNNGRNQVVTF' A
#
# COMPACT_ATOMS: atom_id res chain seq x y z
N LEU A 1 -7.21 -16.17 18.38
CA LEU A 1 -6.66 -14.80 18.31
C LEU A 1 -7.21 -14.16 17.04
N THR A 2 -7.83 -12.98 17.11
CA THR A 2 -8.29 -12.27 15.90
C THR A 2 -7.18 -11.31 15.46
N VAL A 3 -6.79 -11.40 14.19
CA VAL A 3 -5.73 -10.57 13.60
C VAL A 3 -6.25 -9.90 12.34
N THR A 4 -5.85 -8.65 12.14
CA THR A 4 -6.17 -7.84 10.96
C THR A 4 -4.90 -7.46 10.22
N ALA A 5 -5.02 -7.21 8.92
CA ALA A 5 -3.93 -6.69 8.10
C ALA A 5 -4.26 -5.30 7.55
N SER A 6 -3.25 -4.56 7.14
CA SER A 6 -3.40 -3.34 6.36
C SER A 6 -2.57 -3.48 5.10
N THR A 7 -3.04 -2.92 3.99
CA THR A 7 -2.44 -3.15 2.68
C THR A 7 -2.38 -1.87 1.89
N GLY A 8 -1.22 -1.60 1.30
CA GLY A 8 -1.06 -0.59 0.27
C GLY A 8 -1.02 -1.24 -1.09
N VAL A 9 -1.86 -0.76 -2.02
CA VAL A 9 -1.94 -1.29 -3.37
C VAL A 9 -1.60 -0.19 -4.36
N THR A 10 -0.94 -0.56 -5.45
CA THR A 10 -0.78 0.36 -6.55
C THR A 10 -0.69 -0.35 -7.89
N GLN A 11 -1.11 0.33 -8.94
CA GLN A 11 -0.92 -0.14 -10.30
C GLN A 11 0.51 0.13 -10.76
N LEU A 12 1.20 -0.90 -11.27
CA LEU A 12 2.44 -0.72 -12.02
C LEU A 12 2.13 -0.06 -13.37
N LYS A 13 2.68 1.13 -13.61
CA LYS A 13 2.43 1.89 -14.83
C LYS A 13 3.40 1.49 -15.95
N GLN A 14 2.99 1.70 -17.20
CA GLN A 14 3.88 1.53 -18.34
C GLN A 14 5.07 2.50 -18.23
N ASN A 15 6.27 2.00 -18.52
CA ASN A 15 7.55 2.72 -18.36
C ASN A 15 7.94 3.09 -16.92
N GLU A 16 7.25 2.55 -15.92
CA GLU A 16 7.66 2.68 -14.52
C GLU A 16 8.53 1.49 -14.08
N SER A 17 9.55 1.75 -13.26
CA SER A 17 10.28 0.67 -12.60
C SER A 17 9.45 0.02 -11.49
N ILE A 18 9.59 -1.30 -11.33
CA ILE A 18 8.97 -2.05 -10.23
C ILE A 18 9.33 -1.44 -8.87
N ARG A 19 10.56 -0.95 -8.69
CA ARG A 19 11.00 -0.29 -7.45
C ARG A 19 10.19 0.97 -7.13
N SER A 20 9.85 1.76 -8.15
CA SER A 20 8.98 2.93 -7.98
C SER A 20 7.56 2.52 -7.59
N ALA A 21 7.00 1.49 -8.24
CA ALA A 21 5.69 0.96 -7.88
C ALA A 21 5.66 0.42 -6.44
N ILE A 22 6.67 -0.34 -6.03
CA ILE A 22 6.80 -0.83 -4.64
C ILE A 22 6.85 0.34 -3.66
N LYS A 23 7.61 1.41 -3.96
CA LYS A 23 7.66 2.61 -3.09
C LYS A 23 6.30 3.27 -2.93
N ARG A 24 5.47 3.29 -3.98
CA ARG A 24 4.10 3.82 -3.93
C ARG A 24 3.18 2.90 -3.12
N ALA A 25 3.25 1.59 -3.33
CA ALA A 25 2.52 0.63 -2.51
C ALA A 25 2.89 0.71 -1.02
N ASP A 26 4.17 0.87 -0.70
CA ASP A 26 4.65 1.05 0.67
C ASP A 26 4.11 2.35 1.29
N LYS A 27 4.11 3.45 0.53
CA LYS A 27 3.49 4.71 0.98
C LYS A 27 2.01 4.51 1.30
N ALA A 28 1.26 3.79 0.45
CA ALA A 28 -0.15 3.50 0.69
C ALA A 28 -0.35 2.61 1.94
N LEU A 29 0.54 1.64 2.17
CA LEU A 29 0.52 0.79 3.35
C LEU A 29 0.72 1.61 4.63
N TYR A 30 1.68 2.54 4.62
CA TYR A 30 1.91 3.43 5.75
C TYR A 30 0.70 4.33 6.02
N GLU A 31 0.04 4.84 4.98
CA GLU A 31 -1.20 5.60 5.15
C GLU A 31 -2.32 4.75 5.76
N ALA A 32 -2.53 3.52 5.27
CA ALA A 32 -3.50 2.58 5.85
C ALA A 32 -3.23 2.31 7.35
N LYS A 33 -1.95 2.20 7.74
CA LYS A 33 -1.56 2.01 9.15
C LYS A 33 -1.83 3.25 10.00
N ASN A 34 -1.56 4.43 9.47
CA ASN A 34 -1.75 5.70 10.17
C ASN A 34 -3.24 6.06 10.30
N ASN A 35 -4.07 5.68 9.33
CA ASN A 35 -5.52 5.93 9.33
C ASN A 35 -6.31 4.93 10.19
N GLY A 36 -5.68 4.22 11.13
CA GLY A 36 -6.37 3.31 12.05
C GLY A 36 -6.23 1.81 11.75
N ARG A 37 -5.40 1.41 10.77
CA ARG A 37 -5.16 0.01 10.35
C ARG A 37 -6.43 -0.66 9.79
N ASN A 38 -6.41 -1.99 9.66
CA ASN A 38 -7.48 -2.83 9.12
C ASN A 38 -8.17 -2.29 7.84
N GLN A 39 -7.37 -1.74 6.91
CA GLN A 39 -7.89 -1.12 5.70
C GLN A 39 -6.89 -1.22 4.54
N VAL A 40 -7.42 -0.90 3.35
CA VAL A 40 -6.66 -0.85 2.10
C VAL A 40 -6.62 0.60 1.63
N VAL A 41 -5.43 1.06 1.24
CA VAL A 41 -5.23 2.36 0.58
C VAL A 41 -4.58 2.11 -0.78
N THR A 42 -4.94 2.89 -1.78
CA THR A 42 -4.52 2.69 -3.18
C THR A 42 -3.94 3.95 -3.81
N PHE A 43 -2.85 3.83 -4.57
CA PHE A 43 -2.23 4.92 -5.36
C PHE A 43 -1.96 4.53 -6.81
#